data_AF-A0A7C8EG23-F1
#
_entry.id   AF-A0A7C8EG23-F1
#
_cell.length_a   1.000
_cell.length_b   1.000
_cell.length_c   1.000
_cell.angle_alpha   90.00
_cell.angle_beta   90.00
_cell.angle_gamma   90.00
#
_symmetry.space_group_name_H-M   'P 1'
#
loop_
_entity.id
_entity.type
_entity.pdbx_description
1 polymer ?
#
loop_
_entity_poly.entity_id
_entity_poly.type
_entity_poly.pdbx_seq_one_letter_code
_entity_poly.pdbx_strand_id
1 'polypeptide(L)'
;GGQFTGPVSYTYTTGPDGKRYITGGEVSIQIVQGKTPDETIRNMEIVRRAALAPADPSPQDRAVAAQATQIQQQARIEKARLKDEEKKEEEEKDKNQNQTVNNENTVNNTSLSKEKDTLSTQEINNNDKNNNQDNTVNISQDPRKSKAIKTYNDSSKLFEGLIKNQGLSLFA
;
A
#
# COMPACT_ATOMS: atom_id res chain seq x y z
N GLY A 1 -24.50 16.72 -4.58
CA GLY A 1 -23.36 16.21 -5.36
C GLY A 1 -22.19 16.01 -4.42
N GLY A 2 -21.41 14.93 -4.60
CA GLY A 2 -20.18 14.69 -3.82
C GLY A 2 -19.00 15.50 -4.35
N GLN A 3 -17.89 15.55 -3.62
CA GLN A 3 -16.70 16.31 -4.01
C GLN A 3 -16.04 15.82 -5.33
N PHE A 4 -16.36 14.61 -5.77
CA PHE A 4 -15.82 13.97 -6.96
C PHE A 4 -16.80 13.96 -8.13
N THR A 5 -17.86 14.77 -8.09
CA THR A 5 -18.82 14.87 -9.20
C THR A 5 -18.39 15.94 -10.20
N GLY A 6 -18.48 15.62 -11.47
CA GLY A 6 -18.20 16.49 -12.60
C GLY A 6 -19.43 17.19 -13.16
N PRO A 7 -19.29 17.81 -14.35
CA PRO A 7 -20.38 18.51 -15.00
C PRO A 7 -21.52 17.55 -15.37
N VAL A 8 -22.72 18.13 -15.49
CA VAL A 8 -23.90 17.43 -15.99
C VAL A 8 -23.91 17.50 -17.51
N SER A 9 -24.06 16.36 -18.16
CA SER A 9 -24.24 16.26 -19.61
C SER A 9 -25.70 15.96 -19.92
N TYR A 10 -26.26 16.60 -20.96
CA TYR A 10 -27.65 16.39 -21.38
C TYR A 10 -27.70 15.81 -22.79
N THR A 11 -28.58 14.83 -22.98
CA THR A 11 -28.91 14.28 -24.29
C THR A 11 -30.21 14.90 -24.78
N TYR A 12 -30.24 15.29 -26.05
CA TYR A 12 -31.40 15.94 -26.67
C TYR A 12 -32.00 15.07 -27.77
N THR A 13 -33.30 15.16 -27.94
CA THR A 13 -34.03 14.57 -29.07
C THR A 13 -34.93 15.62 -29.71
N THR A 14 -34.98 15.63 -31.04
CA THR A 14 -35.84 16.54 -31.80
C THR A 14 -37.22 15.93 -31.97
N GLY A 15 -38.25 16.69 -31.61
CA GLY A 15 -39.64 16.28 -31.76
C GLY A 15 -40.18 16.47 -33.18
N PRO A 16 -41.37 15.92 -33.47
CA PRO A 16 -42.06 16.12 -34.76
C PRO A 16 -42.38 17.59 -35.06
N ASP A 17 -42.43 18.43 -34.02
CA ASP A 17 -42.64 19.87 -34.09
C ASP A 17 -41.34 20.67 -34.39
N GLY A 18 -40.21 19.97 -34.59
CA GLY A 18 -38.91 20.57 -34.89
C GLY A 18 -38.18 21.14 -33.67
N LYS A 19 -38.73 21.00 -32.45
CA LYS A 19 -38.10 21.51 -31.23
C LYS A 19 -37.22 20.45 -30.57
N ARG A 20 -36.16 20.90 -29.88
CA ARG A 20 -35.27 20.02 -29.11
C ARG A 20 -35.74 19.88 -27.68
N TYR A 21 -35.81 18.65 -27.20
CA TYR A 21 -36.19 18.29 -25.83
C TYR A 21 -35.04 17.52 -25.18
N ILE A 22 -34.86 17.69 -23.87
CA ILE A 22 -33.91 16.90 -23.08
C ILE A 22 -34.56 15.53 -22.82
N THR A 23 -33.90 14.47 -23.27
CA THR A 23 -34.38 13.09 -23.12
C THR A 23 -33.51 12.25 -22.19
N GLY A 24 -32.34 12.75 -21.79
CA GLY A 24 -31.47 12.12 -20.82
C GLY A 24 -30.51 13.12 -20.19
N GLY A 25 -29.96 12.75 -19.03
CA GLY A 25 -28.90 13.50 -18.38
C GLY A 25 -28.01 12.57 -17.55
N GLU A 26 -26.71 12.80 -17.59
CA GLU A 26 -25.72 12.05 -16.81
C GLU A 26 -24.83 13.00 -16.01
N VAL A 27 -24.36 12.54 -14.85
CA VAL A 27 -23.39 13.28 -14.02
C VAL A 27 -22.09 12.49 -14.04
N SER A 28 -21.05 13.05 -14.65
CA SER A 28 -19.75 12.37 -14.71
C SER A 28 -19.05 12.38 -13.35
N ILE A 29 -18.15 11.42 -13.11
CA ILE A 29 -17.28 11.41 -11.93
C ILE A 29 -15.90 11.93 -12.35
N GLN A 30 -15.33 12.82 -11.54
CA GLN A 30 -14.00 13.40 -11.78
C GLN A 30 -12.93 12.75 -10.91
N ILE A 31 -11.73 12.65 -11.50
CA ILE A 31 -10.53 12.16 -10.83
C ILE A 31 -9.81 13.37 -10.23
N VAL A 32 -9.73 13.41 -8.90
CA VAL A 32 -9.03 14.47 -8.16
C VAL A 32 -7.94 13.82 -7.31
N GLN A 33 -6.69 14.14 -7.64
CA GLN A 33 -5.54 13.72 -6.83
C GLN A 33 -5.42 14.60 -5.59
N GLY A 34 -4.92 14.02 -4.49
CA GLY A 34 -4.63 14.75 -3.26
C GLY A 34 -3.24 15.38 -3.27
N LYS A 35 -2.91 16.14 -2.23
CA LYS A 35 -1.59 16.75 -2.07
C LYS A 35 -0.53 15.74 -1.63
N THR A 36 -0.95 14.68 -0.93
CA THR A 36 -0.08 13.59 -0.49
C THR A 36 -0.46 12.29 -1.18
N PRO A 37 0.47 11.32 -1.29
CA PRO A 37 0.16 10.01 -1.85
C PRO A 37 -0.94 9.29 -1.07
N ASP A 38 -0.98 9.47 0.25
CA ASP A 38 -2.02 8.94 1.13
C ASP A 38 -3.41 9.49 0.82
N GLU A 39 -3.50 10.81 0.63
CA GLU A 39 -4.75 11.46 0.25
C GLU A 39 -5.20 10.99 -1.13
N THR A 40 -4.28 10.88 -2.09
CA THR A 40 -4.57 10.35 -3.43
C THR A 40 -5.10 8.93 -3.37
N ILE A 41 -4.51 8.04 -2.57
CA ILE A 41 -5.00 6.66 -2.41
C ILE A 41 -6.46 6.66 -1.91
N ARG A 42 -6.77 7.46 -0.89
CA ARG A 42 -8.12 7.57 -0.34
C ARG A 42 -9.12 8.13 -1.35
N ASN A 43 -8.75 9.22 -2.03
CA ASN A 43 -9.60 9.85 -3.03
C ASN A 43 -9.89 8.90 -4.19
N MET A 44 -8.87 8.21 -4.70
CA MET A 44 -9.04 7.24 -5.79
C MET A 44 -9.89 6.04 -5.39
N GLU A 45 -9.80 5.60 -4.13
CA GLU A 45 -10.67 4.53 -3.63
C GLU A 45 -12.14 4.96 -3.58
N ILE A 46 -12.43 6.19 -3.14
CA ILE A 46 -13.79 6.76 -3.15
C ILE A 46 -14.32 6.87 -4.58
N VAL A 47 -13.52 7.43 -5.49
CA VAL A 47 -13.87 7.58 -6.92
C VAL A 47 -14.17 6.21 -7.55
N ARG A 48 -13.29 5.23 -7.35
CA ARG A 48 -13.47 3.86 -7.86
C ARG A 48 -14.75 3.23 -7.33
N ARG A 49 -15.03 3.37 -6.02
CA ARG A 49 -16.25 2.84 -5.41
C ARG A 49 -17.50 3.54 -5.94
N ALA A 50 -17.47 4.86 -6.08
CA ALA A 50 -18.61 5.63 -6.58
C ALA A 50 -18.95 5.25 -8.03
N ALA A 51 -17.94 5.11 -8.89
CA ALA A 51 -18.12 4.71 -10.28
C ALA A 51 -18.66 3.28 -10.42
N LEU A 52 -18.25 2.36 -9.54
CA LEU A 52 -18.73 0.98 -9.54
C LEU A 52 -19.95 0.74 -8.63
N ALA A 53 -20.53 1.79 -8.04
CA ALA A 53 -21.64 1.66 -7.10
C ALA A 53 -22.97 1.22 -7.74
N PRO A 54 -23.35 1.69 -8.96
CA PRO A 54 -24.57 1.23 -9.61
C PRO A 54 -24.53 -0.27 -9.94
N ALA A 55 -25.70 -0.91 -9.97
CA ALA A 55 -25.81 -2.34 -10.31
C ALA A 55 -25.34 -2.65 -11.74
N ASP A 56 -25.51 -1.71 -12.67
CA ASP A 56 -24.99 -1.76 -14.04
C ASP A 56 -24.21 -0.46 -14.35
N PRO A 57 -22.88 -0.44 -14.15
CA PRO A 57 -22.08 0.75 -14.37
C PRO A 57 -21.92 1.04 -15.87
N SER A 58 -22.06 2.30 -16.26
CA SER A 58 -21.88 2.71 -17.66
C SER A 58 -20.42 2.48 -18.13
N PRO A 59 -20.16 2.42 -19.45
CA PRO A 59 -18.78 2.36 -19.97
C PRO A 59 -17.89 3.49 -19.45
N GLN A 60 -18.44 4.69 -19.27
CA GLN A 60 -17.78 5.87 -18.74
C GLN A 60 -17.36 5.66 -17.28
N ASP A 61 -18.27 5.15 -16.44
CA ASP A 61 -17.97 4.87 -15.04
C ASP A 61 -16.88 3.80 -14.89
N ARG A 62 -16.95 2.74 -15.69
CA ARG A 62 -15.91 1.70 -15.69
C ARG A 62 -14.55 2.26 -16.11
N ALA A 63 -14.51 3.16 -17.08
CA ALA A 63 -13.28 3.82 -17.49
C ALA A 63 -12.70 4.68 -16.35
N VAL A 64 -13.53 5.46 -15.64
CA VAL A 64 -13.11 6.24 -14.47
C VAL A 64 -12.57 5.32 -13.37
N ALA A 65 -13.25 4.21 -13.08
CA ALA A 65 -12.79 3.24 -12.08
C ALA A 65 -11.43 2.62 -12.43
N ALA A 66 -11.20 2.30 -13.71
CA ALA A 66 -9.93 1.78 -14.19
C ALA A 66 -8.79 2.81 -14.03
N GLN A 67 -9.04 4.06 -14.44
CA GLN A 67 -8.07 5.15 -14.28
C GLN A 67 -7.76 5.43 -12.81
N ALA A 68 -8.78 5.48 -11.95
CA ALA A 68 -8.60 5.64 -10.50
C ALA A 68 -7.73 4.51 -9.91
N THR A 69 -7.93 3.28 -10.38
CA THR A 69 -7.11 2.13 -9.94
C THR A 69 -5.64 2.28 -10.34
N GLN A 70 -5.36 2.77 -11.56
CA GLN A 70 -3.98 3.02 -12.02
C GLN A 70 -3.30 4.10 -11.17
N ILE A 71 -3.97 5.22 -10.93
CA ILE A 71 -3.44 6.33 -10.12
C ILE A 71 -3.24 5.88 -8.66
N GLN A 72 -4.16 5.10 -8.11
CA GLN A 72 -4.04 4.54 -6.77
C GLN A 72 -2.81 3.64 -6.63
N GLN A 73 -2.49 2.84 -7.66
CA GLN A 73 -1.29 2.01 -7.67
C GLN A 73 -0.02 2.87 -7.73
N GLN A 74 0.00 3.89 -8.58
CA GLN A 74 1.11 4.83 -8.67
C GLN A 74 1.36 5.54 -7.31
N ALA A 75 0.30 6.02 -6.66
CA ALA A 75 0.40 6.67 -5.37
C ALA A 75 0.89 5.72 -4.25
N ARG A 76 0.58 4.41 -4.33
CA ARG A 76 1.12 3.42 -3.39
C ARG A 76 2.64 3.23 -3.56
N ILE A 77 3.13 3.25 -4.80
CA ILE A 77 4.56 3.19 -5.10
C ILE A 77 5.26 4.46 -4.59
N GLU A 78 4.69 5.63 -4.88
CA GLU A 78 5.16 6.93 -4.39
C GLU A 78 5.26 6.94 -2.86
N LYS A 79 4.21 6.46 -2.17
CA LYS A 79 4.19 6.37 -0.70
C LYS A 79 5.32 5.50 -0.15
N ALA A 80 5.58 4.35 -0.79
CA ALA A 80 6.66 3.47 -0.37
C ALA A 80 8.03 4.15 -0.54
N ARG A 81 8.24 4.84 -1.66
CA ARG A 81 9.47 5.61 -1.92
C ARG A 81 9.71 6.70 -0.87
N LEU A 82 8.70 7.51 -0.56
CA LEU A 82 8.83 8.58 0.43
C LEU A 82 9.16 8.02 1.83
N LYS A 83 8.55 6.90 2.21
CA LYS A 83 8.84 6.25 3.51
C LYS A 83 10.29 5.75 3.60
N ASP A 84 10.88 5.31 2.50
CA ASP A 84 12.28 4.88 2.47
C ASP A 84 13.25 6.08 2.47
N GLU A 85 12.84 7.23 1.90
CA GLU A 85 13.58 8.49 1.94
C GLU A 85 13.57 9.10 3.36
N GLU A 86 12.41 9.19 4.00
CA GLU A 86 12.27 9.67 5.39
C GLU A 86 13.18 8.90 6.36
N LYS A 87 13.24 7.57 6.23
CA LYS A 87 14.11 6.73 7.07
C LYS A 87 15.60 7.03 6.88
N LYS A 88 16.03 7.27 5.63
CA LYS A 88 17.44 7.58 5.34
C LYS A 88 17.84 8.95 5.90
N GLU A 89 16.93 9.93 5.82
CA GLU A 89 17.15 11.26 6.39
C GLU A 89 17.20 11.24 7.94
N GLU A 90 16.41 10.39 8.59
CA GLU A 90 16.47 10.16 10.04
C GLU A 90 17.82 9.53 10.46
N GLU A 91 18.31 8.53 9.71
CA GLU A 91 19.60 7.88 9.96
C GLU A 91 20.82 8.81 9.78
N GLU A 92 20.72 9.84 8.94
CA GLU A 92 21.78 10.86 8.77
C GLU A 92 21.78 11.94 9.86
N LYS A 93 20.61 12.26 10.42
CA LYS A 93 20.50 13.23 11.53
C LYS A 93 21.06 12.69 12.85
N ASP A 94 20.93 11.39 13.09
CA ASP A 94 21.46 10.74 14.29
C ASP A 94 22.99 10.63 14.32
N LYS A 95 23.66 10.64 13.16
CA LYS A 95 25.14 10.58 13.09
C LYS A 95 25.83 11.91 13.41
N ASN A 96 25.14 13.05 13.29
CA ASN A 96 25.72 14.38 13.51
C ASN A 96 25.61 14.90 14.96
N GLN A 97 24.84 14.26 15.84
CA GLN A 97 24.67 14.72 17.23
C GLN A 97 25.68 14.13 18.23
N ASN A 98 26.45 13.10 17.84
CA ASN A 98 27.40 12.41 18.73
C ASN A 98 28.82 13.03 18.80
N GLN A 99 29.05 14.23 18.25
CA GLN A 99 30.38 14.90 18.31
C GLN A 99 30.47 16.12 19.25
N THR A 100 29.43 16.47 20.01
CA THR A 100 29.46 17.71 20.84
C THR A 100 29.39 17.51 22.36
N VAL A 101 29.22 16.29 22.89
CA VAL A 101 29.11 16.09 24.35
C VAL A 101 30.07 15.02 24.86
N ASN A 102 31.37 15.30 24.80
CA ASN A 102 32.39 14.50 25.50
C ASN A 102 33.50 15.44 26.01
N ASN A 103 33.15 16.32 26.96
CA ASN A 103 34.11 16.88 27.91
C ASN A 103 33.32 17.59 29.03
N GLU A 104 33.20 16.93 30.18
CA GLU A 104 33.56 17.45 31.51
C GLU A 104 32.79 16.75 32.65
N ASN A 105 33.60 16.33 33.64
CA ASN A 105 33.31 16.10 35.06
C ASN A 105 32.67 14.78 35.57
N THR A 106 33.56 13.83 35.84
CA THR A 106 34.09 13.54 37.19
C THR A 106 33.10 13.49 38.36
N VAL A 107 32.85 12.24 38.80
CA VAL A 107 32.81 11.74 40.18
C VAL A 107 31.94 12.50 41.19
N ASN A 108 30.84 11.87 41.60
CA ASN A 108 30.41 11.81 43.00
C ASN A 108 29.67 10.49 43.25
N ASN A 109 30.40 9.51 43.78
CA ASN A 109 29.84 8.37 44.51
C ASN A 109 29.44 8.82 45.92
N THR A 110 28.64 7.98 46.59
CA THR A 110 28.31 7.93 48.04
C THR A 110 26.87 8.38 48.32
N SER A 111 25.96 7.65 48.97
CA SER A 111 25.88 6.28 49.49
C SER A 111 24.50 6.14 50.15
N LEU A 112 23.94 4.92 50.12
CA LEU A 112 23.11 4.29 51.18
C LEU A 112 21.79 5.01 51.57
N SER A 113 20.70 4.38 52.00
CA SER A 113 20.27 3.00 52.25
C SER A 113 18.89 3.11 52.92
N LYS A 114 17.95 2.19 52.63
CA LYS A 114 16.81 1.77 53.49
C LYS A 114 15.74 2.87 53.71
N GLU A 115 14.44 2.66 53.63
CA GLU A 115 13.54 1.63 54.17
C GLU A 115 12.22 1.73 53.37
N LYS A 116 11.70 0.62 52.82
CA LYS A 116 10.48 -0.08 53.31
C LYS A 116 9.25 0.81 53.48
N ASP A 117 8.30 0.67 52.56
CA ASP A 117 6.94 0.26 52.93
C ASP A 117 6.32 -0.62 51.83
N THR A 118 6.16 -1.88 52.22
CA THR A 118 5.39 -2.99 51.66
C THR A 118 3.88 -2.68 51.77
N LEU A 119 2.88 -3.27 51.12
CA LEU A 119 2.69 -4.37 50.17
C LEU A 119 1.19 -4.29 49.79
N SER A 120 0.82 -4.60 48.54
CA SER A 120 -0.35 -5.44 48.27
C SER A 120 -0.13 -6.17 46.95
N THR A 121 0.60 -7.27 47.04
CA THR A 121 0.73 -8.37 46.08
C THR A 121 -0.64 -9.05 45.94
N GLN A 122 -1.09 -9.46 44.75
CA GLN A 122 -1.03 -10.84 44.23
C GLN A 122 -1.87 -10.82 42.93
N GLU A 123 -1.51 -11.45 41.80
CA GLU A 123 -0.76 -12.68 41.63
C GLU A 123 -0.13 -12.76 40.23
N ILE A 124 1.10 -13.22 40.18
CA ILE A 124 1.83 -13.63 38.98
C ILE A 124 1.56 -15.12 38.79
N ASN A 125 1.28 -15.55 37.56
CA ASN A 125 1.75 -16.84 37.08
C ASN A 125 2.31 -16.67 35.66
N ASN A 126 3.61 -16.42 35.61
CA ASN A 126 4.44 -16.73 34.45
C ASN A 126 4.65 -18.25 34.43
N ASN A 127 4.62 -18.87 33.26
CA ASN A 127 5.85 -19.47 32.72
C ASN A 127 5.65 -20.21 31.39
N ASP A 128 6.54 -19.83 30.50
CA ASP A 128 7.37 -20.72 29.70
C ASP A 128 6.89 -21.24 28.33
N LYS A 129 7.79 -20.92 27.40
CA LYS A 129 8.21 -21.62 26.17
C LYS A 129 7.65 -21.06 24.86
N ASN A 130 8.50 -20.23 24.25
CA ASN A 130 9.06 -20.47 22.93
C ASN A 130 8.28 -21.47 22.09
N ASN A 131 7.72 -21.01 20.96
CA ASN A 131 8.09 -21.56 19.66
C ASN A 131 7.51 -20.70 18.53
N ASN A 132 8.43 -20.05 17.82
CA ASN A 132 8.30 -19.78 16.40
C ASN A 132 8.03 -21.12 15.69
N GLN A 133 6.76 -21.38 15.38
CA GLN A 133 6.30 -22.48 14.52
C GLN A 133 5.27 -21.89 13.56
N ASP A 134 5.72 -21.68 12.34
CA ASP A 134 5.02 -22.02 11.10
C ASP A 134 3.58 -21.50 10.90
N ASN A 135 3.51 -20.55 9.97
CA ASN A 135 2.42 -20.45 9.00
C ASN A 135 1.93 -21.84 8.55
N THR A 136 0.70 -22.22 8.89
CA THR A 136 -0.20 -22.92 7.96
C THR A 136 -1.66 -22.61 8.31
N VAL A 137 -2.35 -21.90 7.41
CA VAL A 137 -3.82 -21.87 7.41
C VAL A 137 -4.28 -23.28 7.05
N ASN A 138 -4.98 -23.91 7.98
CA ASN A 138 -5.56 -25.25 7.87
C ASN A 138 -6.63 -25.26 6.75
N ILE A 139 -6.24 -25.72 5.57
CA ILE A 139 -7.12 -25.89 4.40
C ILE A 139 -7.42 -27.37 4.25
N SER A 140 -8.67 -27.71 4.59
CA SER A 140 -9.48 -28.84 4.18
C SER A 140 -8.77 -29.95 3.37
N GLN A 141 -8.76 -31.15 3.94
CA GLN A 141 -8.28 -32.39 3.35
C GLN A 141 -9.09 -32.77 2.09
N ASP A 142 -8.69 -32.28 0.93
CA ASP A 142 -9.06 -32.84 -0.38
C ASP A 142 -7.79 -33.26 -1.14
N PRO A 143 -7.56 -34.57 -1.37
CA PRO A 143 -6.35 -35.08 -1.99
C PRO A 143 -6.19 -34.73 -3.49
N ARG A 144 -7.15 -34.06 -4.14
CA ARG A 144 -7.07 -33.74 -5.58
C ARG A 144 -6.42 -32.40 -5.92
N LYS A 145 -6.12 -31.54 -4.94
CA LYS A 145 -5.51 -30.20 -5.18
C LYS A 145 -4.00 -30.10 -4.94
N SER A 146 -3.35 -31.12 -4.38
CA SER A 146 -1.95 -31.03 -3.94
C SER A 146 -0.91 -30.92 -5.05
N LYS A 147 -1.26 -31.22 -6.31
CA LYS A 147 -0.27 -31.26 -7.41
C LYS A 147 0.03 -29.88 -8.03
N ALA A 148 -0.74 -28.84 -7.72
CA ALA A 148 -0.61 -27.52 -8.35
C ALA A 148 0.23 -26.49 -7.56
N ILE A 149 0.60 -26.78 -6.30
CA ILE A 149 1.31 -25.81 -5.44
C ILE A 149 2.83 -26.02 -5.42
N LYS A 150 3.33 -27.16 -5.94
CA LYS A 150 4.78 -27.45 -5.99
C LYS A 150 5.50 -26.87 -7.21
N THR A 151 4.83 -26.08 -8.04
CA THR A 151 5.36 -25.54 -9.31
C THR A 151 5.78 -24.08 -9.26
N TYR A 152 5.79 -23.44 -8.09
CA TYR A 152 6.08 -22.00 -7.97
C TYR A 152 7.35 -21.63 -7.19
N ASN A 153 8.31 -22.54 -7.07
CA ASN A 153 9.61 -22.22 -6.45
C ASN A 153 10.85 -22.68 -7.23
N ASP A 154 10.71 -23.08 -8.50
CA ASP A 154 11.83 -23.44 -9.38
C ASP A 154 12.05 -22.47 -10.55
N SER A 155 11.24 -21.40 -10.67
CA SER A 155 11.41 -20.42 -11.76
C SER A 155 12.57 -19.44 -11.55
N SER A 156 13.28 -19.50 -10.42
CA SER A 156 14.51 -18.71 -10.19
C SER A 156 15.78 -19.37 -10.73
N LYS A 157 15.69 -20.54 -11.39
CA LYS A 157 16.86 -21.23 -12.00
C LYS A 157 16.82 -21.36 -13.53
N LEU A 158 15.99 -20.58 -14.23
CA LEU A 158 15.95 -20.57 -15.71
C LEU A 158 16.42 -19.24 -16.33
N PHE A 159 17.25 -18.46 -15.64
CA PHE A 159 17.89 -17.26 -16.20
C PHE A 159 19.43 -17.27 -16.14
N GLU A 160 20.05 -18.46 -16.17
CA GLU A 160 21.49 -18.60 -16.47
C GLU A 160 21.76 -19.51 -17.69
N GLY A 161 20.78 -19.63 -18.59
CA GLY A 161 20.84 -20.54 -19.73
C GLY A 161 20.88 -19.89 -21.12
N LEU A 162 21.02 -18.56 -21.25
CA LEU A 162 20.84 -17.89 -22.54
C LEU A 162 21.93 -16.86 -22.90
N ILE A 163 23.19 -17.11 -22.53
CA ILE A 163 24.37 -16.42 -23.10
C ILE A 163 25.46 -17.46 -23.43
N LYS A 164 25.11 -18.57 -24.10
CA LYS A 164 26.11 -19.53 -24.62
C LYS A 164 25.74 -20.17 -25.96
N ASN A 165 24.93 -19.51 -26.79
CA ASN A 165 24.59 -20.09 -28.09
C ASN A 165 24.37 -19.07 -29.21
N GLN A 166 25.25 -18.07 -29.33
CA GLN A 166 25.56 -17.50 -30.64
C GLN A 166 27.08 -17.52 -30.81
N GLY A 167 27.50 -18.29 -31.81
CA GLY A 167 28.89 -18.63 -32.06
C GLY A 167 29.74 -17.46 -32.54
N LEU A 168 31.02 -17.56 -32.17
CA LEU A 168 32.19 -17.21 -32.97
C LEU A 168 31.92 -16.59 -34.35
N SER A 169 32.42 -15.37 -34.54
CA SER A 169 33.33 -15.11 -35.67
C SER A 169 34.46 -14.22 -35.19
N LEU A 170 35.62 -14.85 -35.12
CA LEU A 170 36.95 -14.28 -34.94
C LEU A 170 37.35 -13.67 -36.29
N PHE A 171 37.65 -12.38 -36.39
CA PHE A 171 38.56 -11.90 -37.42
C PHE A 171 39.38 -10.72 -36.90
N ALA A 172 40.67 -10.80 -37.27
CA ALA A 172 41.82 -10.04 -36.82
C ALA A 172 41.80 -8.55 -37.17
#